data_AF-A0A2N5E526-F1
#
_entry.id   AF-A0A2N5E526-F1
#
_cell.length_a   1.000
_cell.length_b   1.000
_cell.length_c   1.000
_cell.angle_alpha   90.00
_cell.angle_beta   90.00
_cell.angle_gamma   90.00
#
_symmetry.space_group_name_H-M   'P 1'
#
loop_
_entity.id
_entity.type
_entity.pdbx_description
1 polymer ?
#
loop_
_entity_poly.entity_id
_entity_poly.type
_entity_poly.pdbx_seq_one_letter_code
_entity_poly.pdbx_strand_id
1 'polypeptide(L)'
;MRKMGEKSQYDKFPEVAIAGGEQEAWQGWPQVVSAVQAALAARRGQKTVLVVECYHGVAQRELLAKLLMPLRPAALFDAAEARRSPAEIDALIDADLTDDPVFGRISTRELADFFDPDKRLRLKQAIAAVRRGLVVVVGTGAALMADGDLL
;
A
#
# COMPACT_ATOMS: atom_id res chain seq x y z
N MET A 1 32.75 -33.52 -9.14
CA MET A 1 33.86 -32.91 -8.36
C MET A 1 33.34 -31.65 -7.68
N ARG A 2 33.17 -31.65 -6.35
CA ARG A 2 32.81 -30.45 -5.57
C ARG A 2 34.09 -29.64 -5.36
N LYS A 3 34.13 -28.38 -5.81
CA LYS A 3 35.17 -27.44 -5.36
C LYS A 3 34.89 -27.07 -3.90
N MET A 4 35.67 -27.65 -3.01
CA MET A 4 35.65 -27.37 -1.58
C MET A 4 36.52 -26.12 -1.34
N GLY A 5 35.93 -24.98 -1.00
CA GLY A 5 36.68 -23.81 -0.51
C GLY A 5 36.44 -22.44 -1.17
N GLU A 6 35.54 -22.29 -2.14
CA GLU A 6 35.25 -20.95 -2.68
C GLU A 6 34.31 -20.18 -1.73
N LYS A 7 34.80 -19.06 -1.18
CA LYS A 7 34.02 -18.13 -0.36
C LYS A 7 32.91 -17.55 -1.25
N SER A 8 31.65 -17.69 -0.84
CA SER A 8 30.52 -17.14 -1.59
C SER A 8 30.71 -15.64 -1.80
N GLN A 9 30.61 -15.18 -3.04
CA GLN A 9 30.61 -13.75 -3.41
C GLN A 9 29.23 -13.10 -3.17
N TYR A 10 28.29 -13.86 -2.60
CA TYR A 10 26.95 -13.36 -2.28
C TYR A 10 27.02 -12.35 -1.13
N ASP A 11 26.90 -11.08 -1.48
CA ASP A 11 26.63 -10.03 -0.52
C ASP A 11 25.19 -10.18 0.00
N LYS A 12 25.03 -10.21 1.33
CA LYS A 12 23.72 -10.35 1.98
C LYS A 12 23.01 -9.01 2.14
N PHE A 13 23.75 -7.91 1.98
CA PHE A 13 23.26 -6.55 2.15
C PHE A 13 23.75 -5.67 1.00
N PRO A 14 23.50 -6.07 -0.26
CA PRO A 14 23.92 -5.27 -1.40
C PRO A 14 23.20 -3.93 -1.33
N GLU A 15 23.96 -2.85 -1.32
CA GLU A 15 23.43 -1.48 -1.34
C GLU A 15 24.03 -0.69 -2.49
N VAL A 16 23.24 0.25 -3.01
CA VAL A 16 23.68 1.22 -4.01
C VAL A 16 23.35 2.60 -3.47
N ALA A 17 24.39 3.41 -3.22
CA ALA A 17 24.20 4.79 -2.78
C ALA A 17 23.61 5.64 -3.91
N ILE A 18 22.52 6.35 -3.61
CA ILE A 18 21.90 7.32 -4.52
C ILE A 18 22.49 8.70 -4.18
N ALA A 19 23.43 9.16 -5.01
CA ALA A 19 24.05 10.47 -4.81
C ALA A 19 23.01 11.60 -4.92
N GLY A 20 22.98 12.50 -3.92
CA GLY A 20 22.01 13.59 -3.84
C GLY A 20 20.66 13.21 -3.22
N GLY A 21 20.45 11.92 -2.90
CA GLY A 21 19.23 11.40 -2.26
C GLY A 21 19.39 11.14 -0.77
N GLU A 22 20.44 11.67 -0.12
CA GLU A 22 20.80 11.33 1.27
C GLU A 22 19.73 11.73 2.28
N GLN A 23 18.79 12.60 1.90
CA GLN A 23 17.68 13.09 2.72
C GLN A 23 16.30 12.67 2.18
N GLU A 24 16.26 11.77 1.20
CA GLU A 24 15.01 11.30 0.56
C GLU A 24 14.55 9.93 1.08
N ALA A 25 15.21 9.40 2.11
CA ALA A 25 14.83 8.18 2.81
C ALA A 25 14.73 8.43 4.32
N TRP A 26 13.68 7.88 4.92
CA TRP A 26 13.43 7.98 6.36
C TRP A 26 13.37 6.59 6.96
N GLN A 27 14.00 6.43 8.13
CA GLN A 27 14.00 5.20 8.87
C GLN A 27 13.39 5.42 10.25
N GLY A 28 12.50 4.51 10.65
CA GLY A 28 11.82 4.54 11.95
C GLY A 28 10.56 5.38 11.95
N TRP A 29 9.58 4.95 12.75
CA TRP A 29 8.26 5.59 12.81
C TRP A 29 8.30 7.10 13.13
N PRO A 30 9.08 7.59 14.11
CA PRO A 30 9.10 9.03 14.42
C PRO A 30 9.53 9.90 13.24
N GLN A 31 10.57 9.48 12.51
CA GLN A 31 11.10 10.20 11.35
C GLN A 31 10.09 10.20 10.21
N VAL A 32 9.48 9.05 9.92
CA VAL A 32 8.45 8.93 8.87
C VAL A 32 7.23 9.80 9.20
N VAL A 33 6.73 9.75 10.45
CA VAL A 33 5.60 10.60 10.89
C VAL A 33 5.95 12.08 10.72
N SER A 34 7.14 12.50 11.16
CA SER A 34 7.59 13.89 11.05
C SER A 34 7.66 14.36 9.59
N ALA A 35 8.22 13.53 8.70
CA ALA A 35 8.31 13.83 7.27
C ALA A 35 6.92 14.00 6.63
N VAL A 36 6.00 13.08 6.93
CA VAL A 36 4.62 13.14 6.43
C VAL A 36 3.89 14.37 6.99
N GLN A 37 4.05 14.68 8.28
CA GLN A 37 3.47 15.89 8.88
C GLN A 37 4.00 17.17 8.23
N ALA A 38 5.30 17.25 7.92
CA ALA A 38 5.88 18.38 7.23
C ALA A 38 5.30 18.55 5.82
N ALA A 39 5.19 17.44 5.07
CA ALA A 39 4.57 17.44 3.74
C ALA A 39 3.09 17.86 3.79
N LEU A 40 2.35 17.40 4.79
CA LEU A 40 0.95 17.79 5.02
C LEU A 40 0.82 19.28 5.36
N ALA A 41 1.70 19.81 6.23
CA ALA A 41 1.68 21.20 6.65
C ALA A 41 2.02 22.18 5.51
N ALA A 42 2.82 21.75 4.53
CA ALA A 42 3.14 22.54 3.35
C ALA A 42 1.95 22.68 2.37
N ARG A 43 0.91 21.85 2.49
CA ARG A 43 -0.24 21.90 1.60
C ARG A 43 -1.19 23.04 1.96
N ARG A 44 -1.75 23.68 0.94
CA ARG A 44 -2.80 24.69 1.07
C ARG A 44 -4.12 24.05 0.65
N GLY A 45 -5.10 24.02 1.54
CA GLY A 45 -6.40 23.44 1.24
C GLY A 45 -7.21 23.19 2.49
N GLN A 46 -8.53 23.08 2.34
CA GLN A 46 -9.39 22.69 3.45
C GLN A 46 -9.38 21.18 3.68
N LYS A 47 -9.00 20.40 2.66
CA LYS A 47 -8.92 18.93 2.64
C LYS A 47 -7.60 18.51 2.00
N THR A 48 -7.02 17.43 2.53
CA THR A 48 -5.89 16.73 1.92
C THR A 48 -6.16 15.23 1.95
N VAL A 49 -6.00 14.54 0.83
CA VAL A 49 -6.09 13.08 0.73
C VAL A 49 -4.68 12.49 0.73
N LEU A 50 -4.36 11.72 1.77
CA LEU A 50 -3.14 10.92 1.86
C LEU A 50 -3.49 9.47 1.50
N VAL A 51 -2.89 8.95 0.43
CA VAL A 51 -3.00 7.55 0.05
C VAL A 51 -1.78 6.81 0.60
N VAL A 52 -2.00 5.68 1.26
CA VAL A 52 -0.95 4.82 1.83
C VAL A 52 -1.09 3.43 1.25
N GLU A 53 -0.40 3.21 0.14
CA GLU A 53 -0.40 1.93 -0.57
C GLU A 53 0.38 0.87 0.22
N CYS A 54 -0.23 -0.30 0.43
CA CYS A 54 0.37 -1.36 1.23
C CYS A 54 0.66 -2.58 0.36
N TYR A 55 1.92 -3.01 0.36
CA TYR A 55 2.26 -4.35 -0.12
C TYR A 55 1.52 -5.41 0.72
N HIS A 56 1.33 -6.60 0.15
CA HIS A 56 0.71 -7.70 0.89
C HIS A 56 1.57 -8.09 2.11
N GLY A 57 0.92 -8.47 3.21
CA GLY A 57 1.62 -8.84 4.44
C GLY A 57 2.14 -7.69 5.31
N VAL A 58 1.95 -6.42 4.92
CA VAL A 58 2.24 -5.27 5.80
C VAL A 58 1.44 -5.40 7.11
N ALA A 59 2.11 -5.14 8.24
CA ALA A 59 1.50 -5.14 9.56
C ALA A 59 0.55 -3.95 9.74
N GLN A 60 -0.66 -4.03 9.17
CA GLN A 60 -1.62 -2.92 9.16
C GLN A 60 -1.94 -2.35 10.55
N ARG A 61 -1.97 -3.20 11.59
CA ARG A 61 -2.19 -2.73 12.98
C ARG A 61 -1.07 -1.82 13.47
N GLU A 62 0.19 -2.16 13.16
CA GLU A 62 1.33 -1.34 13.51
C GLU A 62 1.33 -0.05 12.69
N LEU A 63 1.12 -0.14 11.38
CA LEU A 63 1.01 1.01 10.49
C LEU A 63 -0.06 2.00 10.97
N LEU A 64 -1.26 1.49 11.31
CA LEU A 64 -2.35 2.28 11.85
C LEU A 64 -1.93 3.01 13.14
N ALA A 65 -1.36 2.28 14.10
CA ALA A 65 -1.02 2.83 15.41
C ALA A 65 0.20 3.77 15.38
N LYS A 66 1.21 3.47 14.56
CA LYS A 66 2.51 4.14 14.58
C LYS A 66 2.67 5.23 13.53
N LEU A 67 1.95 5.14 12.42
CA LEU A 67 1.97 6.13 11.36
C LEU A 67 0.64 6.90 11.30
N LEU A 68 -0.48 6.22 11.05
CA LEU A 68 -1.71 6.91 10.64
C LEU A 68 -2.38 7.68 11.79
N MET A 69 -2.51 7.08 12.98
CA MET A 69 -3.13 7.74 14.14
C MET A 69 -2.36 8.98 14.64
N PRO A 70 -1.01 8.98 14.68
CA PRO A 70 -0.24 10.20 14.94
C PRO A 70 -0.49 11.36 13.98
N LEU A 71 -0.92 11.09 12.73
CA LEU A 71 -1.29 12.13 11.76
C LEU A 71 -2.66 12.76 12.04
N ARG A 72 -3.45 12.18 12.96
CA ARG A 72 -4.79 12.66 13.36
C ARG A 72 -5.73 12.87 12.16
N PRO A 73 -5.99 11.83 11.35
CA PRO A 73 -6.90 11.93 10.22
C PRO A 73 -8.31 12.30 10.69
N ALA A 74 -8.98 13.15 9.91
CA ALA A 74 -10.41 13.43 10.08
C ALA A 74 -11.28 12.26 9.61
N ALA A 75 -10.80 11.48 8.64
CA ALA A 75 -11.41 10.24 8.19
C ALA A 75 -10.33 9.25 7.75
N LEU A 76 -10.56 7.96 8.03
CA LEU A 76 -9.71 6.84 7.64
C LEU A 76 -10.56 5.84 6.87
N PHE A 77 -10.09 5.42 5.70
CA PHE A 77 -10.74 4.43 4.85
C PHE A 77 -9.75 3.30 4.54
N ASP A 78 -10.20 2.05 4.63
CA ASP A 78 -9.41 0.89 4.21
C ASP A 78 -9.86 0.40 2.84
N ALA A 79 -8.93 0.29 1.89
CA ALA A 79 -9.20 -0.26 0.57
C ALA A 79 -9.78 -1.69 0.63
N ALA A 80 -9.48 -2.44 1.71
CA ALA A 80 -10.04 -3.79 1.94
C ALA A 80 -11.58 -3.80 1.97
N GLU A 81 -12.23 -2.70 2.34
CA GLU A 81 -13.70 -2.58 2.34
C GLU A 81 -14.30 -2.72 0.93
N ALA A 82 -13.53 -2.40 -0.11
CA ALA A 82 -13.94 -2.50 -1.50
C ALA A 82 -13.67 -3.89 -2.12
N ARG A 83 -13.00 -4.81 -1.40
CA ARG A 83 -12.62 -6.10 -1.98
C ARG A 83 -13.83 -6.99 -2.27
N ARG A 84 -13.67 -7.82 -3.30
CA ARG A 84 -14.49 -9.01 -3.48
C ARG A 84 -14.37 -9.91 -2.26
N SER A 85 -15.42 -10.69 -1.99
CA SER A 85 -15.37 -11.71 -0.96
C SER A 85 -14.35 -12.80 -1.31
N PRO A 86 -13.85 -13.57 -0.32
CA PRO A 86 -12.95 -14.68 -0.59
C PRO A 86 -13.48 -15.64 -1.66
N ALA A 87 -14.77 -16.03 -1.58
CA ALA A 87 -15.38 -16.93 -2.55
C ALA A 87 -15.41 -16.37 -3.99
N GLU A 88 -15.64 -15.05 -4.14
CA GLU A 88 -15.58 -14.40 -5.45
C GLU A 88 -14.14 -14.32 -5.98
N ILE A 89 -13.16 -14.13 -5.11
CA ILE A 89 -11.74 -14.14 -5.48
C ILE A 89 -11.31 -15.56 -5.89
N ASP A 90 -11.71 -16.58 -5.15
CA ASP A 90 -11.44 -17.98 -5.48
C ASP A 90 -12.01 -18.32 -6.85
N ALA A 91 -13.29 -17.97 -7.10
CA ALA A 91 -13.91 -18.15 -8.40
C ALA A 91 -13.24 -17.33 -9.51
N LEU A 92 -12.70 -16.14 -9.18
CA LEU A 92 -11.99 -15.31 -10.13
C LEU A 92 -10.69 -16.00 -10.59
N ILE A 93 -9.91 -16.55 -9.66
CA ILE A 93 -8.59 -17.13 -9.97
C ILE A 93 -8.63 -18.61 -10.35
N ASP A 94 -9.77 -19.30 -10.20
CA ASP A 94 -9.92 -20.75 -10.44
C ASP A 94 -9.35 -21.20 -11.79
N ALA A 95 -9.61 -20.45 -12.86
CA ALA A 95 -9.11 -20.75 -14.21
C ALA A 95 -7.58 -20.60 -14.37
N ASP A 96 -6.93 -19.86 -13.47
CA ASP A 96 -5.49 -19.63 -13.43
C ASP A 96 -4.79 -20.69 -12.55
N LEU A 97 -5.53 -21.36 -11.66
CA LEU A 97 -5.03 -22.45 -10.84
C LEU A 97 -5.00 -23.76 -11.65
N THR A 98 -4.09 -24.65 -11.28
CA THR A 98 -4.03 -26.01 -11.82
C THR A 98 -3.98 -27.01 -10.67
N ASP A 99 -4.06 -28.31 -10.97
CA ASP A 99 -3.89 -29.36 -9.97
C ASP A 99 -2.46 -29.43 -9.40
N ASP A 100 -1.50 -28.71 -10.00
CA ASP A 100 -0.14 -28.56 -9.48
C ASP A 100 -0.09 -27.45 -8.42
N PRO A 101 0.31 -27.74 -7.17
CA PRO A 101 0.31 -26.78 -6.07
C PRO A 101 1.44 -25.73 -6.16
N VAL A 102 2.39 -25.90 -7.08
CA VAL A 102 3.53 -25.01 -7.29
C VAL A 102 3.38 -24.20 -8.58
N PHE A 103 2.78 -24.79 -9.62
CA PHE A 103 2.72 -24.19 -10.95
C PHE A 103 1.28 -23.91 -11.41
N GLY A 104 0.87 -22.64 -11.30
CA GLY A 104 -0.32 -22.09 -11.95
C GLY A 104 -0.06 -21.61 -13.39
N ARG A 105 -1.09 -21.07 -14.04
CA ARG A 105 -0.98 -20.31 -15.29
C ARG A 105 -0.57 -18.86 -14.99
N ILE A 106 0.10 -18.21 -15.94
CA ILE A 106 0.36 -16.76 -15.86
C ILE A 106 -0.99 -16.03 -15.97
N SER A 107 -1.43 -15.45 -14.87
CA SER A 107 -2.64 -14.62 -14.85
C SER A 107 -2.39 -13.30 -15.60
N THR A 108 -3.41 -12.84 -16.32
CA THR A 108 -3.43 -11.51 -16.96
C THR A 108 -4.26 -10.49 -16.17
N ARG A 109 -4.70 -10.88 -14.97
CA ARG A 109 -5.55 -10.06 -14.11
C ARG A 109 -4.77 -8.89 -13.54
N GLU A 110 -5.48 -7.78 -13.37
CA GLU A 110 -4.97 -6.59 -12.70
C GLU A 110 -5.47 -6.54 -11.26
N LEU A 111 -4.78 -5.76 -10.42
CA LEU A 111 -5.19 -5.57 -9.02
C LEU A 111 -6.64 -5.06 -8.90
N ALA A 112 -7.11 -4.29 -9.90
CA ALA A 112 -8.48 -3.78 -9.94
C ALA A 112 -9.55 -4.88 -10.04
N ASP A 113 -9.23 -6.05 -10.60
CA ASP A 113 -10.19 -7.15 -10.78
C ASP A 113 -10.63 -7.77 -9.45
N PHE A 114 -9.80 -7.63 -8.41
CA PHE A 114 -10.03 -8.15 -7.06
C PHE A 114 -10.95 -7.26 -6.21
N PHE A 115 -11.43 -6.14 -6.76
CA PHE A 115 -12.39 -5.24 -6.10
C PHE A 115 -13.78 -5.38 -6.69
N ASP A 116 -14.78 -5.30 -5.81
CA ASP A 116 -16.17 -5.22 -6.21
C ASP A 116 -16.44 -3.80 -6.76
N PRO A 117 -16.94 -3.66 -8.01
CA PRO A 117 -17.14 -2.34 -8.62
C PRO A 117 -18.07 -1.42 -7.82
N ASP A 118 -19.12 -1.98 -7.20
CA ASP A 118 -20.10 -1.20 -6.45
C ASP A 118 -19.55 -0.79 -5.09
N LYS A 119 -18.83 -1.68 -4.39
CA LYS A 119 -18.14 -1.31 -3.14
C LYS A 119 -17.05 -0.28 -3.41
N ARG A 120 -16.30 -0.42 -4.50
CA ARG A 120 -15.30 0.57 -4.93
C ARG A 120 -15.93 1.94 -5.18
N LEU A 121 -17.06 1.97 -5.90
CA LEU A 121 -17.78 3.22 -6.17
C LEU A 121 -18.29 3.86 -4.88
N ARG A 122 -18.89 3.08 -3.97
CA ARG A 122 -19.36 3.57 -2.66
C ARG A 122 -18.21 4.14 -1.82
N LEU A 123 -17.07 3.47 -1.78
CA LEU A 123 -15.90 3.93 -1.03
C LEU A 123 -15.36 5.24 -1.61
N LYS A 124 -15.25 5.33 -2.95
CA LYS A 124 -14.90 6.58 -3.66
C LYS A 124 -15.82 7.74 -3.30
N GLN A 125 -17.13 7.50 -3.29
CA GLN A 125 -18.13 8.49 -2.94
C GLN A 125 -18.01 8.92 -1.47
N ALA A 126 -17.77 7.99 -0.55
CA ALA A 126 -17.56 8.30 0.87
C ALA A 126 -16.31 9.16 1.09
N ILE A 127 -15.19 8.82 0.43
CA ILE A 127 -13.95 9.62 0.45
C ILE A 127 -14.21 11.03 -0.09
N ALA A 128 -14.92 11.15 -1.22
CA ALA A 128 -15.26 12.44 -1.83
C ALA A 128 -16.18 13.30 -0.96
N ALA A 129 -17.08 12.68 -0.19
CA ALA A 129 -18.03 13.37 0.68
C ALA A 129 -17.36 14.10 1.86
N VAL A 130 -16.19 13.65 2.32
CA VAL A 130 -15.43 14.38 3.34
C VAL A 130 -14.96 15.71 2.78
N ARG A 131 -15.34 16.82 3.42
CA ARG A 131 -15.10 18.18 2.90
C ARG A 131 -13.87 18.86 3.46
N ARG A 132 -13.40 18.45 4.66
CA ARG A 132 -12.30 19.11 5.36
C ARG A 132 -11.44 18.13 6.15
N GLY A 133 -10.20 18.55 6.42
CA GLY A 133 -9.22 17.80 7.19
C GLY A 133 -8.43 16.80 6.36
N LEU A 134 -7.60 16.03 7.07
CA LEU A 134 -6.83 14.94 6.47
C LEU A 134 -7.73 13.72 6.28
N VAL A 135 -7.85 13.25 5.04
CA VAL A 135 -8.44 11.95 4.71
C VAL A 135 -7.32 10.99 4.42
N VAL A 136 -7.27 9.86 5.12
CA VAL A 136 -6.31 8.79 4.86
C VAL A 136 -7.03 7.63 4.20
N VAL A 137 -6.48 7.16 3.08
CA VAL A 137 -6.91 5.96 2.38
C VAL A 137 -5.75 4.98 2.43
N VAL A 138 -5.92 3.83 3.07
CA VAL A 138 -4.83 2.87 3.32
C VAL A 138 -5.19 1.48 2.84
N GLY A 139 -4.18 0.69 2.50
CA GLY A 139 -4.31 -0.74 2.21
C GLY A 139 -3.83 -1.08 0.81
N THR A 140 -3.83 -2.38 0.50
CA THR A 140 -3.48 -2.86 -0.84
C THR A 140 -4.55 -2.42 -1.83
N GLY A 141 -4.15 -1.67 -2.85
CA GLY A 141 -5.03 -1.04 -3.82
C GLY A 141 -5.61 0.30 -3.37
N ALA A 142 -5.05 0.96 -2.35
CA ALA A 142 -5.50 2.27 -1.89
C ALA A 142 -5.47 3.32 -3.01
N ALA A 143 -4.46 3.27 -3.89
CA ALA A 143 -4.37 4.17 -5.04
C ALA A 143 -5.51 3.99 -6.05
N LEU A 144 -6.21 2.85 -6.04
CA LEU A 144 -7.40 2.63 -6.88
C LEU A 144 -8.66 3.28 -6.30
N MET A 145 -8.63 3.72 -5.03
CA MET A 145 -9.77 4.24 -4.28
C MET A 145 -9.84 5.76 -4.25
N ALA A 146 -8.72 6.46 -4.45
CA ALA A 146 -8.69 7.92 -4.50
C ALA A 146 -7.46 8.43 -5.23
N ASP A 147 -7.59 9.60 -5.86
CA ASP A 147 -6.43 10.39 -6.29
C ASP A 147 -5.85 11.08 -5.04
N GLY A 148 -4.62 10.74 -4.69
CA GLY A 148 -3.94 11.30 -3.52
C GLY A 148 -3.37 12.69 -3.81
N ASP A 149 -3.54 13.63 -2.89
CA ASP A 149 -2.76 14.87 -2.86
C ASP A 149 -1.31 14.58 -2.40
N LEU A 150 -1.14 13.50 -1.64
CA LEU A 150 0.12 12.90 -1.24
C LEU A 150 -0.01 11.37 -1.39
N LEU A 151 1.03 10.75 -1.94
CA LEU A 151 1.19 9.31 -2.16
C LEU A 151 2.39 8.80 -1.36
#